data_AF-A0A6F8TFY6-F1
#
_entry.id   AF-A0A6F8TFY6-F1
#
_cell.length_a   1.000
_cell.length_b   1.000
_cell.length_c   1.000
_cell.angle_alpha   90.00
_cell.angle_beta   90.00
_cell.angle_gamma   90.00
#
_symmetry.space_group_name_H-M   'P 1'
#
loop_
_entity.id
_entity.type
_entity.pdbx_description
1 polymer ?
#
loop_
_entity_poly.entity_id
_entity_poly.type
_entity_poly.pdbx_seq_one_letter_code
_entity_poly.pdbx_strand_id
1 'polypeptide(L)'
;MGQLHPVLSNTHVIQNALQAWQHPNSDQAKYVEQRVIKQLLQALIFEDIIHSEYDGKNFIIEVQNSQGQTIRYVAAGQRQYSYKLVRLVRNQDVFRQDENGHYQIATLNLVIDEILRTITDAAKVEDFIFELKRTFIHDLQSQACFDHYALPAIQYPYDILESYLMDGHPYHPCYKSRVGFSLQDNVRYGVEFAQPIALVWLAVHQDIVAKKHSEDIEPDLFLRSN
;
A
#
# COMPACT_ATOMS: atom_id res chain seq x y z
N MET A 1 26.52 8.13 -18.39
CA MET A 1 25.08 8.15 -18.07
C MET A 1 24.45 6.95 -18.75
N GLY A 2 24.00 5.95 -17.98
CA GLY A 2 23.26 4.83 -18.55
C GLY A 2 21.97 5.34 -19.17
N GLN A 3 21.73 5.03 -20.45
CA GLN A 3 20.46 5.35 -21.07
C GLN A 3 19.39 4.47 -20.44
N LEU A 4 18.32 5.10 -19.93
CA LEU A 4 17.13 4.37 -19.50
C LEU A 4 16.62 3.52 -20.65
N HIS A 5 16.22 2.29 -20.34
CA HIS A 5 15.57 1.43 -21.32
C HIS A 5 14.38 2.17 -21.96
N PRO A 6 14.17 2.10 -23.28
CA PRO A 6 13.14 2.90 -23.99
C PRO A 6 11.74 2.78 -23.42
N VAL A 7 11.43 1.63 -22.80
CA VAL A 7 10.19 1.42 -22.04
C VAL A 7 10.11 2.40 -20.86
N LEU A 8 11.12 2.49 -19.98
CA LEU A 8 11.10 3.44 -18.86
C LEU A 8 11.09 4.90 -19.32
N SER A 9 11.77 5.21 -20.43
CA SER A 9 11.83 6.56 -21.00
C SER A 9 10.47 7.09 -21.49
N ASN A 10 9.56 6.21 -21.93
CA ASN A 10 8.23 6.57 -22.41
C ASN A 10 7.09 6.29 -21.40
N THR A 11 7.35 5.51 -20.36
CA THR A 11 6.33 4.97 -19.43
C THR A 11 6.09 5.85 -18.21
N HIS A 12 7.00 6.79 -17.90
CA HIS A 12 6.98 7.46 -16.59
C HIS A 12 6.96 8.99 -16.62
N VAL A 13 6.47 9.60 -17.70
CA VAL A 13 6.24 11.04 -17.70
C VAL A 13 4.89 11.34 -17.05
N ILE A 14 4.76 11.11 -15.74
CA ILE A 14 3.71 11.79 -14.98
C ILE A 14 4.13 13.26 -14.91
N GLN A 15 3.68 14.05 -15.88
CA GLN A 15 3.93 15.49 -15.93
C GLN A 15 3.29 16.22 -14.75
N ASN A 16 2.30 15.61 -14.08
CA ASN A 16 1.59 16.24 -12.98
C ASN A 16 1.31 15.24 -11.84
N ALA A 17 2.12 15.33 -10.78
CA ALA A 17 2.01 14.49 -9.57
C ALA A 17 0.62 14.56 -8.90
N LEU A 18 -0.16 15.62 -9.19
CA LEU A 18 -1.48 15.84 -8.63
C LEU A 18 -2.61 15.37 -9.54
N GLN A 19 -2.35 14.90 -10.76
CA GLN A 19 -3.41 14.59 -11.72
C GLN A 19 -4.38 13.51 -11.22
N ALA A 20 -3.86 12.45 -10.59
CA ALA A 20 -4.66 11.41 -9.94
C ALA A 20 -5.53 11.95 -8.77
N TRP A 21 -5.14 13.09 -8.18
CA TRP A 21 -5.87 13.76 -7.10
C TRP A 21 -6.85 14.84 -7.60
N GLN A 22 -6.55 15.48 -8.72
CA GLN A 22 -7.39 16.52 -9.32
C GLN A 22 -8.59 15.92 -10.04
N HIS A 23 -8.42 14.73 -10.64
CA HIS A 23 -9.47 13.98 -11.34
C HIS A 23 -9.35 12.48 -11.07
N PRO A 24 -9.64 12.00 -9.84
CA PRO A 24 -9.54 10.59 -9.52
C PRO A 24 -10.55 9.78 -10.35
N ASN A 25 -10.07 8.76 -11.06
CA ASN A 25 -10.93 7.75 -11.66
C ASN A 25 -11.67 7.03 -10.52
N SER A 26 -12.99 7.12 -10.49
CA SER A 26 -13.82 6.59 -9.40
C SER A 26 -13.64 5.09 -9.18
N ASP A 27 -13.41 4.33 -10.26
CA ASP A 27 -13.26 2.88 -10.19
C ASP A 27 -11.90 2.50 -9.62
N GLN A 28 -10.84 3.21 -10.00
CA GLN A 28 -9.50 3.02 -9.43
C GLN A 28 -9.46 3.41 -7.95
N ALA A 29 -10.08 4.54 -7.59
CA ALA A 29 -10.19 4.97 -6.20
C ALA A 29 -10.91 3.93 -5.35
N LYS A 30 -12.07 3.44 -5.83
CA LYS A 30 -12.82 2.36 -5.16
C LYS A 30 -11.97 1.09 -5.03
N TYR A 31 -11.29 0.67 -6.10
CA TYR A 31 -10.45 -0.53 -6.08
C TYR A 31 -9.37 -0.46 -5.01
N VAL A 32 -8.62 0.65 -4.96
CA VAL A 32 -7.56 0.87 -3.97
C VAL A 32 -8.14 0.95 -2.56
N GLU A 33 -9.25 1.66 -2.37
CA GLU A 33 -9.89 1.77 -1.06
C GLU A 33 -10.32 0.40 -0.53
N GLN A 34 -11.01 -0.40 -1.36
CA GLN A 34 -11.43 -1.75 -1.00
C GLN A 34 -10.25 -2.68 -0.73
N ARG A 35 -9.13 -2.49 -1.43
CA ARG A 35 -7.91 -3.25 -1.17
C ARG A 35 -7.35 -2.95 0.23
N VAL A 36 -7.22 -1.67 0.59
CA VAL A 36 -6.74 -1.24 1.91
C VAL A 36 -7.68 -1.76 3.01
N ILE A 37 -9.00 -1.60 2.85
CA ILE A 37 -10.00 -2.12 3.79
C ILE A 37 -9.84 -3.64 3.94
N LYS A 38 -9.73 -4.39 2.85
CA LYS A 38 -9.62 -5.85 2.92
C LYS A 38 -8.35 -6.30 3.62
N GLN A 39 -7.19 -5.73 3.31
CA GLN A 39 -5.96 -6.09 4.02
C GLN A 39 -6.02 -5.72 5.50
N LEU A 40 -6.65 -4.59 5.83
CA LEU A 40 -6.87 -4.18 7.21
C LEU A 40 -7.72 -5.20 7.96
N LEU A 41 -8.91 -5.51 7.44
CA LEU A 41 -9.81 -6.47 8.08
C LEU A 41 -9.19 -7.87 8.15
N GLN A 42 -8.48 -8.32 7.11
CA GLN A 42 -7.74 -9.58 7.15
C GLN A 42 -6.75 -9.63 8.31
N ALA A 43 -5.95 -8.57 8.50
CA ALA A 43 -4.96 -8.51 9.56
C ALA A 43 -5.63 -8.48 10.94
N LEU A 44 -6.61 -7.60 11.14
CA LEU A 44 -7.33 -7.46 12.41
C LEU A 44 -8.06 -8.76 12.82
N ILE A 45 -8.69 -9.46 11.86
CA ILE A 45 -9.36 -10.74 12.14
C ILE A 45 -8.34 -11.86 12.37
N PHE A 46 -7.26 -11.90 11.60
CA PHE A 46 -6.26 -12.97 11.71
C PHE A 46 -5.46 -12.89 13.01
N GLU A 47 -5.13 -11.68 13.45
CA GLU A 47 -4.40 -11.43 14.70
C GLU A 47 -5.33 -11.38 15.93
N ASP A 48 -6.62 -11.73 15.75
CA ASP A 48 -7.66 -11.72 16.78
C ASP A 48 -7.77 -10.37 17.53
N ILE A 49 -7.47 -9.26 16.83
CA ILE A 49 -7.62 -7.89 17.36
C ILE A 49 -9.10 -7.49 17.41
N ILE A 50 -9.88 -7.94 16.43
CA ILE A 50 -11.33 -7.76 16.39
C ILE A 50 -12.03 -9.10 16.33
N HIS A 51 -13.21 -9.18 16.94
CA HIS A 51 -14.06 -10.35 16.81
C HIS A 51 -14.76 -10.37 15.45
N SER A 52 -14.88 -11.55 14.84
CA SER A 52 -15.69 -11.76 13.65
C SER A 52 -16.32 -13.15 13.67
N GLU A 53 -17.58 -13.25 13.29
CA GLU A 53 -18.24 -14.51 12.98
C GLU A 53 -17.91 -14.94 11.55
N TYR A 54 -17.92 -16.26 11.29
CA TYR A 54 -17.70 -16.81 9.95
C TYR A 54 -18.80 -17.80 9.59
N ASP A 55 -19.60 -17.47 8.57
CA ASP A 55 -20.77 -18.27 8.15
C ASP A 55 -20.42 -19.40 7.14
N GLY A 56 -19.12 -19.60 6.87
CA GLY A 56 -18.63 -20.50 5.83
C GLY A 56 -18.24 -19.82 4.52
N LYS A 57 -18.70 -18.58 4.29
CA LYS A 57 -18.44 -17.78 3.08
C LYS A 57 -18.04 -16.33 3.37
N ASN A 58 -18.58 -15.75 4.44
CA ASN A 58 -18.38 -14.36 4.81
C ASN A 58 -17.87 -14.26 6.25
N PHE A 59 -17.00 -13.29 6.47
CA PHE A 59 -16.68 -12.76 7.78
C PHE A 59 -17.68 -11.65 8.10
N ILE A 60 -18.28 -11.73 9.28
CA ILE A 60 -19.27 -10.78 9.79
C ILE A 60 -18.67 -10.12 11.04
N ILE A 61 -18.47 -8.82 10.97
CA ILE A 61 -17.93 -8.02 12.07
C ILE A 61 -19.06 -7.13 12.57
N GLU A 62 -19.52 -7.38 13.79
CA GLU A 62 -20.54 -6.55 14.44
C GLU A 62 -19.85 -5.52 15.34
N VAL A 63 -20.18 -4.24 15.13
CA VAL A 63 -19.63 -3.12 15.92
C VAL A 63 -20.73 -2.15 16.30
N GLN A 64 -20.45 -1.30 17.29
CA GLN A 64 -21.33 -0.21 17.69
C GLN A 64 -20.81 1.08 17.07
N ASN A 65 -21.69 1.83 16.40
CA ASN A 65 -21.32 3.17 15.91
C ASN A 65 -21.21 4.18 17.08
N SER A 66 -20.85 5.43 16.76
CA SER A 66 -20.72 6.50 17.76
C SER A 66 -22.02 6.84 18.51
N GLN A 67 -23.17 6.42 18.00
CA GLN A 67 -24.49 6.58 18.62
C GLN A 67 -24.91 5.34 19.44
N GLY A 68 -24.07 4.31 19.53
CA GLY A 68 -24.37 3.06 20.22
C GLY A 68 -25.38 2.18 19.47
N GLN A 69 -25.50 2.34 18.15
CA GLN A 69 -26.32 1.47 17.31
C GLN A 69 -25.47 0.35 16.72
N THR A 70 -26.04 -0.85 16.72
CA THR A 70 -25.41 -2.03 16.12
C THR A 70 -25.38 -1.91 14.60
N ILE A 71 -24.19 -2.06 14.03
CA ILE A 71 -23.96 -2.13 12.59
C ILE A 71 -23.10 -3.35 12.26
N ARG A 72 -23.07 -3.75 10.99
CA ARG A 72 -22.30 -4.93 10.56
C ARG A 72 -21.45 -4.65 9.33
N TYR A 73 -20.26 -5.21 9.32
CA TYR A 73 -19.43 -5.32 8.12
C TYR A 73 -19.43 -6.77 7.64
N VAL A 74 -19.73 -6.97 6.36
CA VAL A 74 -19.80 -8.27 5.72
C VAL A 74 -18.75 -8.34 4.62
N ALA A 75 -17.80 -9.25 4.78
CA ALA A 75 -16.69 -9.44 3.86
C ALA A 75 -16.58 -10.90 3.41
N ALA A 76 -16.77 -11.16 2.12
CA ALA A 76 -16.59 -12.50 1.58
C ALA A 76 -15.13 -12.95 1.63
N GLY A 77 -14.89 -14.19 2.04
CA GLY A 77 -13.54 -14.72 2.19
C GLY A 77 -13.52 -16.14 2.69
N GLN A 78 -12.32 -16.62 3.00
CA GLN A 78 -12.12 -17.93 3.59
C GLN A 78 -10.91 -17.95 4.54
N ARG A 79 -10.92 -18.88 5.50
CA ARG A 79 -9.73 -19.25 6.24
C ARG A 79 -8.97 -20.31 5.45
N GLN A 80 -7.73 -20.03 5.08
CA GLN A 80 -6.91 -21.01 4.37
C GLN A 80 -6.59 -22.22 5.25
N TYR A 81 -6.36 -23.36 4.61
CA TYR A 81 -5.97 -24.58 5.33
C TYR A 81 -4.64 -24.35 6.07
N SER A 82 -3.63 -23.84 5.37
CA SER A 82 -2.33 -23.49 5.92
C SER A 82 -2.41 -22.27 6.82
N TYR A 83 -1.97 -22.41 8.07
CA TYR A 83 -1.87 -21.33 9.06
C TYR A 83 -3.16 -20.58 9.38
N LYS A 84 -4.32 -21.01 8.86
CA LYS A 84 -5.63 -20.37 9.09
C LYS A 84 -5.69 -18.89 8.67
N LEU A 85 -4.84 -18.49 7.73
CA LEU A 85 -4.80 -17.14 7.19
C LEU A 85 -6.18 -16.72 6.67
N VAL A 86 -6.61 -15.52 7.08
CA VAL A 86 -7.83 -14.90 6.59
C VAL A 86 -7.55 -14.33 5.20
N ARG A 87 -8.29 -14.77 4.19
CA ARG A 87 -8.18 -14.29 2.81
C ARG A 87 -9.54 -13.82 2.32
N LEU A 88 -9.70 -12.51 2.17
CA LEU A 88 -10.90 -11.90 1.61
C LEU A 88 -10.84 -11.95 0.07
N VAL A 89 -12.02 -12.03 -0.55
CA VAL A 89 -12.17 -12.16 -2.00
C VAL A 89 -11.73 -10.87 -2.70
N ARG A 90 -10.85 -10.98 -3.71
CA ARG A 90 -10.33 -9.81 -4.43
C ARG A 90 -11.40 -9.05 -5.22
N ASN A 91 -12.33 -9.77 -5.86
CA ASN A 91 -13.31 -9.20 -6.79
C ASN A 91 -14.68 -8.93 -6.15
N GLN A 92 -14.74 -8.86 -4.83
CA GLN A 92 -15.96 -8.51 -4.10
C GLN A 92 -15.64 -7.38 -3.12
N ASP A 93 -16.57 -6.43 -3.02
CA ASP A 93 -16.49 -5.33 -2.08
C ASP A 93 -16.85 -5.81 -0.66
N VAL A 94 -16.34 -5.09 0.33
CA VAL A 94 -16.83 -5.20 1.70
C VAL A 94 -18.07 -4.33 1.82
N PHE A 95 -19.13 -4.88 2.41
CA PHE A 95 -20.36 -4.14 2.62
C PHE A 95 -20.53 -3.77 4.09
N ARG A 96 -21.05 -2.56 4.34
CA ARG A 96 -21.55 -2.12 5.64
C ARG A 96 -23.08 -2.20 5.62
N GLN A 97 -23.66 -2.86 6.61
CA GLN A 97 -25.09 -2.86 6.91
C GLN A 97 -25.34 -1.88 8.07
N ASP A 98 -26.20 -0.89 7.84
CA ASP A 98 -26.61 0.07 8.88
C ASP A 98 -27.63 -0.52 9.88
N GLU A 99 -28.03 0.27 10.87
CA GLU A 99 -28.99 -0.13 11.91
C GLU A 99 -30.40 -0.43 11.37
N ASN A 100 -30.73 0.11 10.20
CA ASN A 100 -32.00 -0.10 9.51
C ASN A 100 -31.95 -1.29 8.53
N GLY A 101 -30.79 -1.95 8.44
CA GLY A 101 -30.55 -3.09 7.57
C GLY A 101 -30.16 -2.74 6.13
N HIS A 102 -29.93 -1.46 5.80
CA HIS A 102 -29.49 -1.04 4.47
C HIS A 102 -28.03 -1.36 4.24
N TYR A 103 -27.73 -1.87 3.05
CA TYR A 103 -26.38 -2.20 2.62
C TYR A 103 -25.78 -1.08 1.78
N GLN A 104 -24.54 -0.72 2.10
CA GLN A 104 -23.69 0.15 1.28
C GLN A 104 -22.28 -0.42 1.19
N ILE A 105 -21.53 -0.02 0.18
CA ILE A 105 -20.10 -0.36 0.09
C ILE A 105 -19.37 0.33 1.25
N ALA A 106 -18.54 -0.42 1.97
CA ALA A 106 -17.74 0.11 3.07
C ALA A 106 -16.72 1.12 2.55
N THR A 107 -16.57 2.25 3.23
CA THR A 107 -15.52 3.24 2.94
C THR A 107 -14.46 3.19 4.02
N LEU A 108 -13.24 3.63 3.70
CA LEU A 108 -12.10 3.55 4.60
C LEU A 108 -12.33 4.41 5.85
N ASN A 109 -12.93 5.60 5.70
CA ASN A 109 -13.24 6.46 6.84
C ASN A 109 -14.26 5.81 7.79
N LEU A 110 -15.31 5.15 7.27
CA LEU A 110 -16.27 4.44 8.13
C LEU A 110 -15.61 3.29 8.88
N VAL A 111 -14.78 2.49 8.20
CA VAL A 111 -14.02 1.40 8.84
C VAL A 111 -13.06 1.95 9.91
N ILE A 112 -12.41 3.08 9.64
CA ILE A 112 -11.55 3.74 10.64
C ILE A 112 -12.35 4.15 11.87
N ASP A 113 -13.48 4.83 11.67
CA ASP A 113 -14.21 5.45 12.77
C ASP A 113 -15.00 4.43 13.60
N GLU A 114 -15.53 3.38 12.96
CA GLU A 114 -16.39 2.40 13.61
C GLU A 114 -15.65 1.14 14.08
N ILE A 115 -14.50 0.82 13.48
CA ILE A 115 -13.69 -0.36 13.86
C ILE A 115 -12.36 0.06 14.48
N LEU A 116 -11.52 0.83 13.79
CA LEU A 116 -10.16 1.08 14.31
C LEU A 116 -10.15 1.93 15.57
N ARG A 117 -10.94 3.01 15.59
CA ARG A 117 -11.01 3.92 16.75
C ARG A 117 -11.69 3.29 17.97
N THR A 118 -12.39 2.17 17.80
CA THR A 118 -13.07 1.46 18.90
C THR A 118 -12.18 0.41 19.56
N ILE A 119 -11.00 0.11 18.99
CA ILE A 119 -10.01 -0.77 19.61
C ILE A 119 -9.44 -0.10 20.86
N THR A 120 -9.58 -0.78 21.99
CA THR A 120 -9.10 -0.32 23.30
C THR A 120 -7.59 -0.50 23.42
N ASP A 121 -6.95 0.32 24.27
CA ASP A 121 -5.50 0.28 24.55
C ASP A 121 -4.57 0.47 23.33
N ALA A 122 -5.09 1.02 22.23
CA ALA A 122 -4.35 1.26 21.00
C ALA A 122 -3.61 2.62 21.01
N ALA A 123 -2.53 2.73 21.78
CA ALA A 123 -1.75 3.98 21.96
C ALA A 123 -1.21 4.59 20.64
N LYS A 124 -1.12 3.80 19.57
CA LYS A 124 -0.60 4.18 18.24
C LYS A 124 -1.67 4.27 17.15
N VAL A 125 -2.96 4.26 17.52
CA VAL A 125 -4.06 4.22 16.54
C VAL A 125 -4.03 5.39 15.56
N GLU A 126 -3.72 6.62 16.01
CA GLU A 126 -3.65 7.77 15.11
C GLU A 126 -2.47 7.70 14.13
N ASP A 127 -1.30 7.26 14.61
CA ASP A 127 -0.11 7.05 13.77
C ASP A 127 -0.44 5.98 12.69
N PHE A 128 -1.12 4.91 13.09
CA PHE A 128 -1.55 3.85 12.18
C PHE A 128 -2.61 4.31 11.17
N ILE A 129 -3.62 5.08 11.60
CA ILE A 129 -4.63 5.69 10.72
C ILE A 129 -3.95 6.62 9.71
N PHE A 130 -2.96 7.40 10.14
CA PHE A 130 -2.19 8.25 9.27
C PHE A 130 -1.47 7.43 8.19
N GLU A 131 -0.81 6.33 8.56
CA GLU A 131 -0.14 5.42 7.62
C GLU A 131 -1.11 4.72 6.65
N LEU A 132 -2.30 4.34 7.11
CA LEU A 132 -3.35 3.76 6.27
C LEU A 132 -3.84 4.74 5.20
N LYS A 133 -4.18 5.97 5.61
CA LYS A 133 -4.63 7.01 4.69
C LYS A 133 -3.53 7.32 3.68
N ARG A 134 -2.28 7.39 4.12
CA ARG A 134 -1.11 7.56 3.24
C ARG A 134 -0.94 6.42 2.24
N THR A 135 -1.16 5.19 2.67
CA THR A 135 -1.13 4.03 1.78
C THR A 135 -2.20 4.14 0.70
N PHE A 136 -3.45 4.47 1.08
CA PHE A 136 -4.51 4.73 0.10
C PHE A 136 -4.12 5.83 -0.89
N ILE A 137 -3.62 6.97 -0.39
CA ILE A 137 -3.20 8.12 -1.20
C ILE A 137 -2.11 7.76 -2.22
N HIS A 138 -1.04 7.10 -1.77
CA HIS A 138 0.09 6.75 -2.63
C HIS A 138 -0.23 5.61 -3.59
N ASP A 139 -1.00 4.61 -3.15
CA ASP A 139 -1.39 3.51 -4.03
C ASP A 139 -2.33 3.99 -5.14
N LEU A 140 -3.24 4.92 -4.82
CA LEU A 140 -4.08 5.59 -5.81
C LEU A 140 -3.25 6.38 -6.82
N GLN A 141 -2.26 7.16 -6.35
CA GLN A 141 -1.36 7.89 -7.24
C GLN A 141 -0.58 6.94 -8.16
N SER A 142 -0.13 5.79 -7.64
CA SER A 142 0.58 4.78 -8.40
C SER A 142 -0.30 4.05 -9.43
N GLN A 143 -1.64 4.08 -9.31
CA GLN A 143 -2.52 3.40 -10.28
C GLN A 143 -2.29 3.88 -11.72
N ALA A 144 -1.92 5.14 -11.91
CA ALA A 144 -1.62 5.71 -13.22
C ALA A 144 -0.50 4.97 -13.98
N CYS A 145 0.41 4.28 -13.28
CA CYS A 145 1.51 3.56 -13.93
C CYS A 145 1.09 2.19 -14.47
N PHE A 146 -0.01 1.59 -14.00
CA PHE A 146 -0.43 0.25 -14.43
C PHE A 146 -0.80 0.18 -15.91
N ASP A 147 -1.40 1.23 -16.44
CA ASP A 147 -1.84 1.30 -17.85
C ASP A 147 -0.66 1.28 -18.85
N HIS A 148 0.58 1.43 -18.36
CA HIS A 148 1.76 1.51 -19.21
C HIS A 148 2.44 0.16 -19.47
N TYR A 149 2.05 -0.91 -18.78
CA TYR A 149 2.59 -2.24 -19.01
C TYR A 149 1.72 -3.04 -20.00
N ALA A 150 2.08 -2.96 -21.28
CA ALA A 150 1.37 -3.64 -22.37
C ALA A 150 1.64 -5.15 -22.49
N LEU A 151 2.71 -5.68 -21.87
CA LEU A 151 3.12 -7.08 -21.99
C LEU A 151 2.91 -7.84 -20.67
N PRO A 152 2.78 -9.18 -20.71
CA PRO A 152 2.86 -10.01 -19.51
C PRO A 152 4.23 -9.89 -18.82
N ALA A 153 4.24 -9.96 -17.49
CA ALA A 153 5.44 -9.84 -16.65
C ALA A 153 6.67 -10.62 -17.19
N ILE A 154 6.48 -11.88 -17.60
CA ILE A 154 7.56 -12.77 -18.07
C ILE A 154 8.34 -12.25 -19.29
N GLN A 155 7.79 -11.26 -20.01
CA GLN A 155 8.42 -10.68 -21.19
C GLN A 155 9.22 -9.41 -20.88
N TYR A 156 9.18 -8.92 -19.65
CA TYR A 156 9.96 -7.75 -19.23
C TYR A 156 11.32 -8.16 -18.66
N PRO A 157 12.39 -7.40 -18.95
CA PRO A 157 13.69 -7.61 -18.32
C PRO A 157 13.64 -7.26 -16.82
N TYR A 158 14.64 -7.75 -16.08
CA TYR A 158 14.70 -7.66 -14.62
C TYR A 158 14.42 -6.25 -14.06
N ASP A 159 15.11 -5.23 -14.56
CA ASP A 159 14.98 -3.85 -14.05
C ASP A 159 13.56 -3.29 -14.21
N ILE A 160 12.82 -3.75 -15.24
CA ILE A 160 11.44 -3.35 -15.49
C ILE A 160 10.48 -4.12 -14.57
N LEU A 161 10.77 -5.39 -14.29
CA LEU A 161 9.97 -6.23 -13.40
C LEU A 161 9.92 -5.66 -11.97
N GLU A 162 11.01 -5.08 -11.49
CA GLU A 162 11.06 -4.41 -10.17
C GLU A 162 10.05 -3.25 -10.07
N SER A 163 9.82 -2.54 -11.17
CA SER A 163 8.81 -1.45 -11.23
C SER A 163 7.41 -1.97 -11.57
N TYR A 164 7.31 -3.16 -12.18
CA TYR A 164 6.04 -3.84 -12.51
C TYR A 164 5.34 -4.41 -11.26
N LEU A 165 6.12 -4.87 -10.27
CA LEU A 165 5.59 -5.49 -9.04
C LEU A 165 5.18 -4.45 -8.00
N MET A 166 4.12 -3.70 -8.32
CA MET A 166 3.70 -2.53 -7.55
C MET A 166 2.82 -2.86 -6.34
N ASP A 167 2.44 -4.12 -6.13
CA ASP A 167 1.47 -4.48 -5.09
C ASP A 167 2.02 -4.33 -3.66
N GLY A 168 3.33 -4.22 -3.46
CA GLY A 168 3.91 -4.16 -2.11
C GLY A 168 3.55 -5.39 -1.28
N HIS A 169 3.43 -5.23 0.05
CA HIS A 169 3.18 -6.37 0.94
C HIS A 169 1.75 -6.90 0.80
N PRO A 170 1.54 -8.22 0.58
CA PRO A 170 0.21 -8.78 0.35
C PRO A 170 -0.66 -8.84 1.61
N TYR A 171 -0.07 -8.67 2.80
CA TYR A 171 -0.76 -8.78 4.10
C TYR A 171 -0.86 -7.46 4.88
N HIS A 172 0.18 -6.62 4.85
CA HIS A 172 0.25 -5.47 5.76
C HIS A 172 -0.62 -4.34 5.20
N PRO A 173 -1.56 -3.77 5.97
CA PRO A 173 -2.52 -2.82 5.41
C PRO A 173 -1.91 -1.44 5.11
N CYS A 174 -0.75 -1.11 5.70
CA CYS A 174 0.01 0.10 5.38
C CYS A 174 1.19 -0.16 4.43
N TYR A 175 0.98 -0.86 3.32
CA TYR A 175 2.04 -1.33 2.41
C TYR A 175 2.72 -0.21 1.59
N LYS A 176 2.19 1.03 1.60
CA LYS A 176 2.75 2.20 0.88
C LYS A 176 2.65 3.50 1.70
N SER A 177 2.79 3.43 3.03
CA SER A 177 2.64 4.61 3.89
C SER A 177 3.67 5.71 3.56
N ARG A 178 4.93 5.31 3.31
CA ARG A 178 6.06 6.18 2.90
C ARG A 178 6.11 7.46 3.72
N VAL A 179 5.95 7.37 5.04
CA VAL A 179 5.90 8.53 5.94
C VAL A 179 7.12 9.44 5.67
N GLY A 180 6.86 10.74 5.49
CA GLY A 180 7.87 11.73 5.13
C GLY A 180 7.85 12.18 3.66
N PHE A 181 7.31 11.37 2.74
CA PHE A 181 7.19 11.80 1.33
C PHE A 181 6.00 12.73 1.10
N SER A 182 6.17 13.79 0.31
CA SER A 182 5.05 14.46 -0.36
C SER A 182 4.57 13.64 -1.57
N LEU A 183 3.45 14.03 -2.19
CA LEU A 183 3.03 13.45 -3.47
C LEU A 183 4.08 13.64 -4.58
N GLN A 184 4.84 14.74 -4.53
CA GLN A 184 5.93 15.01 -5.47
C GLN A 184 7.13 14.10 -5.21
N ASP A 185 7.46 13.88 -3.93
CA ASP A 185 8.52 12.92 -3.55
C ASP A 185 8.12 11.50 -3.95
N ASN A 186 6.84 11.15 -3.80
CA ASN A 186 6.35 9.84 -4.21
C ASN A 186 6.53 9.62 -5.72
N VAL A 187 6.25 10.62 -6.57
CA VAL A 187 6.55 10.53 -8.01
C VAL A 187 8.05 10.41 -8.25
N ARG A 188 8.88 11.17 -7.51
CA ARG A 188 10.32 11.23 -7.76
C ARG A 188 11.09 10.01 -7.27
N TYR A 189 10.62 9.37 -6.19
CA TYR A 189 11.37 8.33 -5.48
C TYR A 189 10.57 7.05 -5.26
N GLY A 190 9.27 7.03 -5.57
CA GLY A 190 8.46 5.82 -5.57
C GLY A 190 8.89 4.88 -6.70
N VAL A 191 9.11 3.61 -6.36
CA VAL A 191 9.61 2.58 -7.29
C VAL A 191 8.70 2.41 -8.51
N GLU A 192 7.40 2.63 -8.33
CA GLU A 192 6.36 2.58 -9.36
C GLU A 192 6.59 3.54 -10.52
N PHE A 193 7.24 4.67 -10.25
CA PHE A 193 7.46 5.73 -11.22
C PHE A 193 8.83 5.64 -11.90
N ALA A 194 9.69 4.71 -11.45
CA ALA A 194 11.01 4.41 -12.02
C ALA A 194 11.81 5.65 -12.48
N GLN A 195 11.73 6.73 -11.71
CA GLN A 195 12.40 7.98 -12.07
C GLN A 195 13.91 7.83 -11.86
N PRO A 196 14.74 8.37 -12.76
CA PRO A 196 16.18 8.44 -12.55
C PRO A 196 16.52 9.24 -11.30
N ILE A 197 17.39 8.68 -10.47
CA ILE A 197 17.93 9.36 -9.29
C ILE A 197 19.41 9.63 -9.48
N ALA A 198 19.86 10.81 -9.07
CA ALA A 198 21.27 11.16 -8.96
C ALA A 198 21.64 11.18 -7.46
N LEU A 199 22.70 10.48 -7.10
CA LEU A 199 23.20 10.46 -5.73
C LEU A 199 23.90 11.77 -5.39
N VAL A 200 23.71 12.23 -4.14
CA VAL A 200 24.43 13.39 -3.59
C VAL A 200 25.70 12.89 -2.91
N TRP A 201 26.85 13.38 -3.36
CA TRP A 201 28.14 13.07 -2.75
C TRP A 201 28.47 14.08 -1.66
N LEU A 202 28.80 13.58 -0.47
CA LEU A 202 29.18 14.39 0.68
C LEU A 202 30.59 14.01 1.14
N ALA A 203 31.44 15.01 1.36
CA ALA A 203 32.71 14.82 2.03
C ALA A 203 32.48 14.80 3.55
N VAL A 204 32.84 13.70 4.19
CA VAL A 204 32.65 13.49 5.64
C VAL A 204 34.01 13.45 6.32
N HIS A 205 34.15 14.17 7.43
CA HIS A 205 35.39 14.20 8.20
C HIS A 205 35.76 12.82 8.75
N GLN A 206 37.05 12.47 8.78
CA GLN A 206 37.49 11.13 9.17
C GLN A 206 37.14 10.79 10.63
N ASP A 207 37.12 11.79 11.50
CA ASP A 207 36.79 11.63 12.92
C ASP A 207 35.34 11.17 13.19
N ILE A 208 34.46 11.28 12.19
CA ILE A 208 33.05 10.88 12.31
C ILE A 208 32.64 9.80 11.30
N VAL A 209 33.60 9.19 10.60
CA VAL A 209 33.33 8.14 9.61
C VAL A 209 33.87 6.78 10.09
N ALA A 210 33.07 5.73 9.93
CA ALA A 210 33.53 4.36 10.04
C ALA A 210 33.47 3.70 8.67
N LYS A 211 34.58 3.12 8.21
CA LYS A 211 34.68 2.43 6.91
C LYS A 211 34.71 0.92 7.14
N LYS A 212 33.93 0.18 6.37
CA LYS A 212 33.95 -1.30 6.34
C LYS A 212 33.84 -1.75 4.88
N HIS A 213 34.64 -2.74 4.51
CA HIS A 213 34.62 -3.37 3.20
C HIS A 213 35.00 -4.85 3.34
N SER A 214 34.69 -5.66 2.34
CA SER A 214 35.20 -7.04 2.26
C SER A 214 36.72 -7.02 2.11
N GLU A 215 37.41 -8.06 2.56
CA GLU A 215 38.87 -8.21 2.41
C GLU A 215 39.29 -8.19 0.92
N ASP A 216 38.42 -8.69 0.04
CA ASP A 216 38.66 -8.72 -1.41
C ASP A 216 38.39 -7.38 -2.13
N ILE A 217 38.00 -6.33 -1.40
CA ILE A 217 37.66 -5.02 -1.98
C ILE A 217 38.70 -3.98 -1.54
N GLU A 218 39.40 -3.42 -2.51
CA GLU A 218 40.26 -2.25 -2.35
C GLU A 218 39.44 -0.95 -2.52
N PRO A 219 39.18 -0.17 -1.46
CA PRO A 219 38.21 0.93 -1.51
C PRO A 219 38.58 2.05 -2.49
N ASP A 220 39.86 2.41 -2.57
CA ASP A 220 40.33 3.47 -3.46
C ASP A 220 40.24 3.06 -4.93
N LEU A 221 40.38 1.76 -5.22
CA LEU A 221 40.14 1.24 -6.57
C LEU A 221 38.65 1.22 -6.88
N PHE A 222 37.82 0.74 -5.95
CA PHE A 222 36.36 0.70 -6.08
C PHE A 222 35.73 2.07 -6.37
N LEU A 223 36.23 3.12 -5.72
CA LEU A 223 35.74 4.49 -5.93
C LEU A 223 36.22 5.12 -7.24
N ARG A 224 37.29 4.60 -7.86
CA ARG A 224 37.84 5.10 -9.13
C ARG A 224 37.26 4.41 -10.37
N SER A 225 36.70 3.22 -10.22
CA SER A 225 36.16 2.42 -11.33
C SER A 225 34.69 2.74 -11.69
N ASN A 226 34.11 3.80 -11.13
CA ASN A 226 32.76 4.27 -11.44
C ASN A 226 32.75 5.57 -12.26
#